data_AF-A0A973XGU7-F1
#
_entry.id   AF-A0A973XGU7-F1
#
_cell.length_a   1.000
_cell.length_b   1.000
_cell.length_c   1.000
_cell.angle_alpha   90.00
_cell.angle_beta   90.00
_cell.angle_gamma   90.00
#
_symmetry.space_group_name_H-M   'P 1'
#
loop_
_entity.id
_entity.type
_entity.pdbx_description
1 polymer ?
#
loop_
_entity_poly.entity_id
_entity_poly.type
_entity_poly.pdbx_seq_one_letter_code
_entity_poly.pdbx_strand_id
1 'polypeptide(L)'
;MDPTLGVPATKLIDAFKSIPTWLLAGLLISLASIWLWPPFLLALPEPVRSNVPVVLFVLATLTICNLVSLWLAHAAERRQHSRAQERDRLMHLYRPLNALFLTRHITVCTAPASPRLRHRVENAWEALGEYERRSRGINRAFHALFDKQSSSSAEVEYGGDFPLVAIIDLVRKNVRYAKPQLQDLINRADRSRYEEYDNALMTDAEYALFEHIDSEHRRLSARVG
;
A
#
# COMPACT_ATOMS: atom_id res chain seq x y z
N MET A 1 -32.94 30.67 31.38
CA MET A 1 -31.82 30.23 30.53
C MET A 1 -32.40 29.93 29.17
N ASP A 2 -32.32 30.89 28.26
CA ASP A 2 -33.05 30.84 26.98
C ASP A 2 -32.31 29.98 25.93
N PRO A 3 -32.93 28.91 25.41
CA PRO A 3 -32.33 28.02 24.41
C PRO A 3 -32.37 28.57 22.97
N THR A 4 -32.78 29.82 22.76
CA THR A 4 -33.04 30.40 21.43
C THR A 4 -31.80 30.97 20.73
N LEU A 5 -30.69 31.17 21.45
CA LEU A 5 -29.44 31.71 20.88
C LEU A 5 -28.61 30.69 20.06
N GLY A 6 -28.91 29.40 20.14
CA GLY A 6 -28.15 28.35 19.43
C GLY A 6 -28.61 28.04 17.99
N VAL A 7 -29.89 28.28 17.67
CA VAL A 7 -30.50 27.99 16.35
C VAL A 7 -30.00 28.91 15.21
N PRO A 8 -29.70 30.21 15.40
CA PRO A 8 -29.22 31.05 14.29
C PRO A 8 -27.75 30.75 13.93
N ALA A 9 -26.92 30.36 14.91
CA ALA A 9 -25.50 30.10 14.69
C ALA A 9 -25.27 28.86 13.82
N THR A 10 -26.01 27.77 14.03
CA THR A 10 -25.89 26.54 13.23
C THR A 10 -26.35 26.75 11.78
N LYS A 11 -27.43 27.51 11.56
CA LYS A 11 -27.89 27.88 10.21
C LYS A 11 -26.89 28.76 9.47
N LEU A 12 -26.24 29.70 10.15
CA LEU A 12 -25.16 30.49 9.55
C LEU A 12 -23.98 29.60 9.18
N ILE A 13 -23.57 28.68 10.06
CA ILE A 13 -22.46 27.74 9.79
C ILE A 13 -22.77 26.86 8.57
N ASP A 14 -23.99 26.35 8.44
CA ASP A 14 -24.37 25.53 7.28
C ASP A 14 -24.50 26.37 5.99
N ALA A 15 -24.92 27.63 6.08
CA ALA A 15 -24.85 28.56 4.95
C ALA A 15 -23.39 28.81 4.53
N PHE A 16 -22.45 28.97 5.48
CA PHE A 16 -21.02 29.13 5.19
C PHE A 16 -20.39 27.88 4.55
N LYS A 17 -20.84 26.67 4.91
CA LYS A 17 -20.40 25.43 4.24
C LYS A 17 -20.84 25.36 2.76
N SER A 18 -21.97 25.98 2.42
CA SER A 18 -22.51 25.99 1.06
C SER A 18 -21.84 26.99 0.13
N ILE A 19 -21.01 27.91 0.66
CA ILE A 19 -20.33 28.92 -0.16
C ILE A 19 -19.23 28.23 -0.98
N PRO A 20 -19.29 28.31 -2.32
CA PRO A 20 -18.24 27.78 -3.17
C PRO A 20 -16.87 28.37 -2.82
N THR A 21 -15.86 27.51 -2.71
CA THR A 21 -14.48 27.94 -2.37
C THR A 21 -13.90 28.95 -3.35
N TRP A 22 -14.31 28.90 -4.61
CA TRP A 22 -13.89 29.88 -5.63
C TRP A 22 -14.41 31.30 -5.33
N LEU A 23 -15.58 31.45 -4.71
CA LEU A 23 -16.11 32.75 -4.30
C LEU A 23 -15.30 33.33 -3.13
N LEU A 24 -14.99 32.51 -2.12
CA LEU A 24 -14.16 32.95 -0.99
C LEU A 24 -12.73 33.30 -1.43
N ALA A 25 -12.14 32.51 -2.34
CA ALA A 25 -10.84 32.80 -2.92
C ALA A 25 -10.87 34.08 -3.77
N GLY A 26 -11.89 34.28 -4.60
CA GLY A 26 -12.06 35.51 -5.39
C GLY A 26 -12.20 36.75 -4.51
N LEU A 27 -12.98 36.65 -3.43
CA LEU A 27 -13.17 37.74 -2.48
C LEU A 27 -11.87 38.03 -1.72
N LEU A 28 -11.11 37.00 -1.32
CA LEU A 28 -9.79 37.14 -0.71
C LEU A 28 -8.81 37.88 -1.63
N ILE A 29 -8.72 37.45 -2.89
CA ILE A 29 -7.83 38.04 -3.89
C ILE A 29 -8.21 39.49 -4.12
N SER A 30 -9.50 39.78 -4.27
CA SER A 30 -9.97 41.17 -4.47
C SER A 30 -9.64 42.08 -3.29
N LEU A 31 -9.84 41.61 -2.05
CA LEU A 31 -9.51 42.38 -0.84
C LEU A 31 -7.99 42.56 -0.68
N ALA A 32 -7.21 41.52 -1.00
CA ALA A 32 -5.75 41.58 -0.98
C ALA A 32 -5.20 42.54 -2.04
N SER A 33 -5.78 42.57 -3.25
CA SER A 33 -5.42 43.54 -4.29
C SER A 33 -5.73 44.98 -3.87
N ILE A 34 -6.87 45.21 -3.22
CA ILE A 34 -7.21 46.53 -2.65
C ILE A 34 -6.18 46.93 -1.58
N TRP A 35 -5.79 46.00 -0.71
CA TRP A 35 -4.81 46.27 0.35
C TRP A 35 -3.39 46.52 -0.17
N LEU A 36 -2.99 45.83 -1.25
CA LEU A 36 -1.66 45.96 -1.84
C LEU A 36 -1.48 47.24 -2.67
N TRP A 37 -2.58 47.91 -3.06
CA TRP A 37 -2.56 49.14 -3.85
C TRP A 37 -2.99 50.37 -3.03
N PRO A 38 -2.03 51.22 -2.61
CA PRO A 38 -2.28 52.43 -1.82
C PRO A 38 -3.37 53.39 -2.37
N PRO A 39 -3.48 53.66 -3.69
CA PRO A 39 -4.48 54.62 -4.18
C PRO A 39 -5.92 54.15 -3.92
N PHE A 40 -6.18 52.84 -3.91
CA PHE A 40 -7.50 52.29 -3.63
C PHE A 40 -7.82 52.31 -2.13
N LEU A 41 -6.84 52.04 -1.26
CA LEU A 41 -7.00 52.19 0.19
C LEU A 41 -7.33 53.62 0.62
N LEU A 42 -6.71 54.60 -0.04
CA LEU A 42 -6.93 56.02 0.26
C LEU A 42 -8.31 56.52 -0.19
N ALA A 43 -8.91 55.89 -1.20
CA ALA A 43 -10.27 56.18 -1.65
C ALA A 43 -11.37 55.62 -0.73
N LEU A 44 -11.03 54.70 0.18
CA LEU A 44 -11.98 54.09 1.13
C LEU A 44 -12.22 54.99 2.35
N PRO A 45 -13.45 54.99 2.92
CA PRO A 45 -13.78 55.68 4.16
C PRO A 45 -12.88 55.25 5.33
N GLU A 46 -12.51 56.18 6.21
CA GLU A 46 -11.69 55.90 7.41
C GLU A 46 -12.15 54.70 8.25
N PRO A 47 -13.46 54.51 8.57
CA PRO A 47 -13.88 53.37 9.39
C PRO A 47 -13.72 52.03 8.66
N VAL A 48 -13.69 52.02 7.32
CA VAL A 48 -13.50 50.79 6.54
C VAL A 48 -12.01 50.46 6.47
N ARG A 49 -11.16 51.48 6.28
CA ARG A 49 -9.70 51.34 6.15
C ARG A 49 -9.06 50.63 7.35
N SER A 50 -9.48 50.96 8.58
CA SER A 50 -8.95 50.33 9.80
C SER A 50 -9.35 48.85 9.93
N ASN A 51 -10.49 48.46 9.36
CA ASN A 51 -11.04 47.12 9.47
C ASN A 51 -10.61 46.17 8.34
N VAL A 52 -10.10 46.68 7.21
CA VAL A 52 -9.60 45.86 6.08
C VAL A 52 -8.66 44.73 6.52
N PRO A 53 -7.60 44.94 7.33
CA PRO A 53 -6.69 43.86 7.71
C PRO A 53 -7.38 42.77 8.55
N VAL A 54 -8.34 43.16 9.40
CA VAL A 54 -9.12 42.22 10.22
C VAL A 54 -10.02 41.37 9.33
N VAL A 55 -10.74 42.00 8.40
CA VAL A 55 -11.61 41.31 7.44
C VAL A 55 -10.79 40.36 6.56
N LEU A 56 -9.63 40.81 6.07
CA LEU A 56 -8.73 39.99 5.26
C LEU A 56 -8.21 38.78 6.03
N PHE A 57 -7.84 38.95 7.30
CA PHE A 57 -7.43 37.84 8.17
C PHE A 57 -8.55 36.83 8.42
N VAL A 58 -9.76 37.30 8.71
CA VAL A 58 -10.94 36.41 8.88
C VAL A 58 -11.24 35.67 7.57
N LEU A 59 -11.15 36.33 6.43
CA LEU A 59 -11.39 35.69 5.13
C LEU A 59 -10.28 34.68 4.77
N ALA A 60 -9.03 34.99 5.10
CA ALA A 60 -7.88 34.09 4.90
C ALA A 60 -8.00 32.83 5.76
N THR A 61 -8.34 32.98 7.03
CA THR A 61 -8.55 31.83 7.92
C THR A 61 -9.72 30.96 7.46
N LEU A 62 -10.83 31.56 7.04
CA LEU A 62 -11.98 30.83 6.47
C LEU A 62 -11.62 30.07 5.19
N THR A 63 -10.87 30.68 4.26
CA THR A 63 -10.43 30.01 3.03
C THR A 63 -9.48 28.84 3.32
N ILE A 64 -8.52 29.01 4.23
CA ILE A 64 -7.61 27.95 4.67
C ILE A 64 -8.39 26.80 5.31
N CYS A 65 -9.30 27.08 6.25
CA CYS A 65 -10.12 26.05 6.88
C CYS A 65 -10.96 25.27 5.84
N ASN A 66 -11.54 25.96 4.86
CA ASN A 66 -12.33 25.31 3.81
C ASN A 66 -11.45 24.43 2.90
N LEU A 67 -10.27 24.93 2.50
CA LEU A 67 -9.30 24.14 1.72
C LEU A 67 -8.82 22.89 2.46
N VAL A 68 -8.52 23.00 3.75
CA VAL A 68 -8.13 21.85 4.59
C VAL A 68 -9.29 20.85 4.67
N SER A 69 -10.53 21.32 4.83
CA SER A 69 -11.70 20.43 4.89
C SER A 69 -11.93 19.67 3.58
N LEU A 70 -11.79 20.34 2.42
CA LEU A 70 -11.87 19.71 1.11
C LEU A 70 -10.74 18.71 0.90
N TRP A 71 -9.52 19.05 1.31
CA TRP A 71 -8.38 18.15 1.20
C TRP A 71 -8.57 16.89 2.05
N LEU A 72 -9.07 17.04 3.28
CA LEU A 72 -9.42 15.91 4.15
C LEU A 72 -10.54 15.05 3.56
N ALA A 73 -11.58 15.66 3.01
CA ALA A 73 -12.68 14.96 2.34
C ALA A 73 -12.17 14.15 1.13
N HIS A 74 -11.36 14.77 0.27
CA HIS A 74 -10.77 14.10 -0.88
C HIS A 74 -9.80 12.98 -0.47
N ALA A 75 -9.02 13.20 0.59
CA ALA A 75 -8.16 12.17 1.14
C ALA A 75 -8.96 10.99 1.73
N ALA A 76 -10.10 11.27 2.39
CA ALA A 76 -11.01 10.25 2.90
C ALA A 76 -11.66 9.46 1.77
N GLU A 77 -12.15 10.12 0.72
CA GLU A 77 -12.72 9.48 -0.47
C GLU A 77 -11.69 8.58 -1.18
N ARG A 78 -10.46 9.08 -1.36
CA ARG A 78 -9.37 8.27 -1.93
C ARG A 78 -9.07 7.04 -1.08
N ARG A 79 -9.06 7.17 0.25
CA ARG A 79 -8.87 6.03 1.16
C ARG A 79 -10.02 5.05 1.05
N GLN A 80 -11.26 5.53 0.93
CA GLN A 80 -12.44 4.68 0.77
C GLN A 80 -12.41 3.93 -0.57
N HIS A 81 -12.07 4.59 -1.67
CA HIS A 81 -11.88 3.95 -2.97
C HIS A 81 -10.75 2.92 -2.94
N SER A 82 -9.62 3.22 -2.30
CA SER A 82 -8.52 2.27 -2.14
C SER A 82 -8.97 1.02 -1.36
N ARG A 83 -9.68 1.22 -0.24
CA ARG A 83 -10.24 0.11 0.57
C ARG A 83 -11.25 -0.72 -0.22
N ALA A 84 -12.12 -0.10 -1.02
CA ALA A 84 -13.06 -0.81 -1.86
C ALA A 84 -12.32 -1.68 -2.90
N GLN A 85 -11.29 -1.15 -3.56
CA GLN A 85 -10.48 -1.92 -4.50
C GLN A 85 -9.72 -3.08 -3.82
N GLU A 86 -9.19 -2.86 -2.61
CA GLU A 86 -8.56 -3.92 -1.82
C GLU A 86 -9.57 -5.00 -1.41
N ARG A 87 -10.81 -4.61 -1.06
CA ARG A 87 -11.93 -5.52 -0.78
C ARG A 87 -12.27 -6.39 -1.98
N ASP A 88 -12.40 -5.78 -3.15
CA ASP A 88 -12.73 -6.47 -4.39
C ASP A 88 -11.62 -7.47 -4.75
N ARG A 89 -10.34 -7.06 -4.60
CA ARG A 89 -9.18 -7.94 -4.77
C ARG A 89 -9.22 -9.14 -3.83
N LEU A 90 -9.54 -8.92 -2.56
CA LEU A 90 -9.66 -10.00 -1.58
C LEU A 90 -10.79 -10.96 -1.98
N MET A 91 -11.98 -10.44 -2.26
CA MET A 91 -13.18 -11.24 -2.51
C MET A 91 -13.12 -12.02 -3.82
N HIS A 92 -12.64 -11.40 -4.90
CA HIS A 92 -12.68 -11.99 -6.24
C HIS A 92 -11.43 -12.77 -6.62
N LEU A 93 -10.27 -12.49 -6.00
CA LEU A 93 -9.00 -13.12 -6.36
C LEU A 93 -8.38 -13.91 -5.20
N TYR A 94 -8.00 -13.25 -4.11
CA TYR A 94 -7.19 -13.92 -3.08
C TYR A 94 -7.98 -14.91 -2.22
N ARG A 95 -9.25 -14.67 -1.95
CA ARG A 95 -10.11 -15.61 -1.21
C ARG A 95 -10.35 -16.92 -1.98
N PRO A 96 -10.74 -16.92 -3.27
CA PRO A 96 -10.86 -18.17 -4.03
C PRO A 96 -9.50 -18.84 -4.26
N LEU A 97 -8.42 -18.08 -4.45
CA LEU A 97 -7.07 -18.68 -4.51
C LEU A 97 -6.69 -19.38 -3.21
N ASN A 98 -6.92 -18.73 -2.06
CA ASN A 98 -6.62 -19.33 -0.76
C ASN A 98 -7.52 -20.54 -0.47
N ALA A 99 -8.77 -20.53 -0.96
CA ALA A 99 -9.69 -21.66 -0.82
C ALA A 99 -9.17 -22.94 -1.50
N LEU A 100 -8.35 -22.84 -2.56
CA LEU A 100 -7.71 -24.00 -3.19
C LEU A 100 -6.77 -24.76 -2.25
N PHE A 101 -6.26 -24.07 -1.22
CA PHE A 101 -5.34 -24.61 -0.23
C PHE A 101 -6.06 -25.08 1.05
N LEU A 102 -7.38 -24.86 1.19
CA LEU A 102 -8.12 -25.39 2.35
C LEU A 102 -8.20 -26.92 2.34
N THR A 103 -8.18 -27.52 1.14
CA THR A 103 -8.20 -28.98 0.96
C THR A 103 -6.82 -29.56 0.73
N ARG A 104 -5.74 -28.74 0.77
CA ARG A 104 -4.37 -29.17 0.51
C ARG A 104 -3.47 -28.77 1.65
N HIS A 105 -2.86 -29.76 2.29
CA HIS A 105 -1.96 -29.51 3.41
C HIS A 105 -0.54 -29.36 2.87
N ILE A 106 -0.02 -28.14 2.86
CA ILE A 106 1.37 -27.87 2.50
C ILE A 106 2.19 -27.89 3.79
N THR A 107 3.00 -28.93 3.96
CA THR A 107 3.96 -29.01 5.05
C THR A 107 5.27 -28.41 4.60
N VAL A 108 5.77 -27.46 5.39
CA VAL A 108 7.06 -26.83 5.16
C VAL A 108 8.05 -27.38 6.19
N CYS A 109 8.99 -28.17 5.70
CA CYS A 109 10.13 -28.61 6.49
C CYS A 109 11.25 -27.59 6.29
N THR A 110 11.45 -26.73 7.28
CA THR A 110 12.62 -25.83 7.31
C THR A 110 13.73 -26.49 8.10
N ALA A 111 14.87 -26.73 7.43
CA ALA A 111 16.07 -27.26 8.06
C ALA A 111 17.22 -26.26 7.87
N PRO A 112 18.08 -26.07 8.89
CA PRO A 112 19.33 -25.35 8.68
C PRO A 112 20.19 -26.14 7.68
N ALA A 113 20.45 -25.59 6.50
CA ALA A 113 21.26 -26.20 5.45
C ALA A 113 22.73 -26.36 5.88
N SER A 114 23.21 -25.44 6.73
CA SER A 114 24.58 -25.42 7.27
C SER A 114 24.56 -25.31 8.81
N PRO A 115 24.16 -26.39 9.51
CA PRO A 115 24.01 -26.35 10.96
C PRO A 115 25.37 -26.26 11.67
N ARG A 116 26.43 -26.80 11.06
CA ARG A 116 27.79 -26.86 11.62
C ARG A 116 28.63 -25.66 11.15
N LEU A 117 29.45 -25.12 12.05
CA LEU A 117 30.38 -24.02 11.74
C LEU A 117 31.36 -24.37 10.60
N ARG A 118 31.81 -25.63 10.52
CA ARG A 118 32.71 -26.09 9.46
C ARG A 118 32.11 -25.87 8.05
N HIS A 119 30.82 -26.15 7.87
CA HIS A 119 30.14 -25.98 6.59
C HIS A 119 30.00 -24.49 6.23
N ARG A 120 29.78 -23.63 7.25
CA ARG A 120 29.73 -22.17 7.04
C ARG A 120 31.10 -21.59 6.67
N VAL A 121 32.17 -22.16 7.23
CA VAL A 121 33.55 -21.79 6.86
C VAL A 121 33.89 -22.26 5.45
N GLU A 122 33.49 -23.48 5.07
CA GLU A 122 33.64 -23.99 3.70
C GLU A 122 32.89 -23.10 2.68
N ASN A 123 31.62 -22.76 2.94
CA ASN A 123 30.83 -21.85 2.08
C ASN A 123 31.41 -20.43 2.03
N ALA A 124 31.90 -19.91 3.16
CA ALA A 124 32.54 -18.60 3.21
C ALA A 124 33.87 -18.58 2.43
N TRP A 125 34.58 -19.70 2.39
CA TRP A 125 35.83 -19.84 1.62
C TRP A 125 35.55 -19.87 0.11
N GLU A 126 34.54 -20.62 -0.32
CA GLU A 126 34.09 -20.64 -1.72
C GLU A 126 33.64 -19.26 -2.21
N ALA A 127 32.84 -18.54 -1.41
CA ALA A 127 32.37 -17.18 -1.73
C ALA A 127 33.51 -16.15 -1.86
N LEU A 128 34.67 -16.43 -1.25
CA LEU A 128 35.86 -15.57 -1.30
C LEU A 128 36.63 -15.71 -2.62
N GLY A 129 36.52 -16.87 -3.29
CA GLY A 129 37.20 -17.17 -4.55
C GLY A 129 36.44 -16.74 -5.82
N GLU A 130 35.14 -16.48 -5.72
CA GLU A 130 34.25 -16.30 -6.88
C GLU A 130 34.24 -14.87 -7.48
N TYR A 131 34.87 -13.88 -6.82
CA TYR A 131 34.73 -12.46 -7.19
C TYR A 131 36.05 -11.74 -7.50
N GLU A 132 36.09 -11.03 -8.63
CA GLU A 132 37.25 -10.21 -9.05
C GLU A 132 37.60 -9.07 -8.07
N ARG A 133 36.63 -8.56 -7.29
CA ARG A 133 36.85 -7.48 -6.31
C ARG A 133 36.91 -8.01 -4.88
N ARG A 134 38.12 -8.03 -4.32
CA ARG A 134 38.47 -8.53 -2.97
C ARG A 134 37.56 -8.02 -1.84
N SER A 135 37.16 -6.74 -1.87
CA SER A 135 36.31 -6.15 -0.83
C SER A 135 34.87 -6.67 -0.81
N ARG A 136 34.31 -7.00 -1.98
CA ARG A 136 32.98 -7.62 -2.07
C ARG A 136 32.99 -9.08 -1.65
N GLY A 137 34.09 -9.80 -1.97
CA GLY A 137 34.31 -11.18 -1.52
C GLY A 137 34.37 -11.28 0.01
N ILE A 138 35.13 -10.41 0.68
CA ILE A 138 35.24 -10.41 2.15
C ILE A 138 33.89 -10.14 2.83
N ASN A 139 33.14 -9.14 2.37
CA ASN A 139 31.83 -8.83 2.96
C ASN A 139 30.82 -9.97 2.79
N ARG A 140 30.81 -10.63 1.62
CA ARG A 140 29.94 -11.80 1.41
C ARG A 140 30.39 -13.02 2.20
N ALA A 141 31.69 -13.28 2.29
CA ALA A 141 32.23 -14.37 3.10
C ALA A 141 31.89 -14.18 4.58
N PHE A 142 31.99 -12.95 5.09
CA PHE A 142 31.55 -12.61 6.44
C PHE A 142 30.05 -12.87 6.61
N HIS A 143 29.24 -12.46 5.64
CA HIS A 143 27.80 -12.72 5.67
C HIS A 143 27.49 -14.22 5.67
N ALA A 144 28.15 -15.01 4.82
CA ALA A 144 27.99 -16.47 4.72
C ALA A 144 28.42 -17.22 5.99
N LEU A 145 29.39 -16.68 6.74
CA LEU A 145 29.85 -17.26 8.00
C LEU A 145 28.78 -17.19 9.10
N PHE A 146 27.95 -16.15 9.06
CA PHE A 146 26.83 -15.93 9.97
C PHE A 146 25.47 -16.36 9.40
N ASP A 147 25.39 -16.57 8.09
CA ASP A 147 24.17 -17.02 7.45
C ASP A 147 23.94 -18.51 7.73
N LYS A 148 22.95 -18.77 8.58
CA LYS A 148 22.38 -20.12 8.72
C LYS A 148 21.44 -20.30 7.55
N GLN A 149 22.00 -20.53 6.37
CA GLN A 149 21.23 -20.82 5.16
C GLN A 149 20.10 -21.78 5.53
N SER A 150 18.87 -21.36 5.27
CA SER A 150 17.70 -22.18 5.52
C SER A 150 17.38 -22.91 4.23
N SER A 151 17.39 -24.23 4.28
CA SER A 151 16.81 -25.05 3.23
C SER A 151 15.39 -25.34 3.65
N SER A 152 14.44 -24.77 2.92
CA SER A 152 13.04 -25.14 3.03
C SER A 152 12.74 -26.19 1.96
N SER A 153 12.25 -27.35 2.37
CA SER A 153 11.58 -28.27 1.46
C SER A 153 10.09 -28.20 1.78
N ALA A 154 9.28 -27.97 0.77
CA ALA A 154 7.84 -28.02 0.87
C ALA A 154 7.34 -29.31 0.22
N GLU A 155 6.41 -29.96 0.88
CA GLU A 155 5.72 -31.13 0.34
C GLU A 155 4.22 -30.95 0.55
N VAL A 156 3.42 -31.40 -0.43
CA VAL A 156 1.96 -31.42 -0.31
C VAL A 156 1.58 -32.77 0.31
N GLU A 157 1.51 -32.81 1.63
CA GLU A 157 1.27 -34.03 2.41
C GLU A 157 -0.11 -34.65 2.13
N TYR A 158 -1.12 -33.80 1.88
CA TYR A 158 -2.50 -34.21 1.59
C TYR A 158 -3.12 -33.33 0.51
N GLY A 159 -3.93 -33.92 -0.37
CA GLY A 159 -4.77 -33.19 -1.34
C GLY A 159 -4.30 -33.20 -2.79
N GLY A 160 -3.32 -34.06 -3.13
CA GLY A 160 -2.81 -34.25 -4.49
C GLY A 160 -1.84 -33.14 -4.92
N ASP A 161 -1.66 -32.98 -6.23
CA ASP A 161 -0.68 -32.02 -6.77
C ASP A 161 -1.02 -30.55 -6.45
N PHE A 162 0.01 -29.71 -6.50
CA PHE A 162 -0.12 -28.27 -6.41
C PHE A 162 -1.10 -27.75 -7.49
N PRO A 163 -2.12 -26.94 -7.13
CA PRO A 163 -3.24 -26.62 -8.03
C PRO A 163 -2.91 -25.49 -9.01
N LEU A 164 -1.75 -25.55 -9.67
CA LEU A 164 -1.25 -24.47 -10.53
C LEU A 164 -2.21 -24.12 -11.66
N VAL A 165 -2.79 -25.14 -12.32
CA VAL A 165 -3.76 -24.95 -13.41
C VAL A 165 -4.98 -24.16 -12.92
N ALA A 166 -5.52 -24.52 -11.75
CA ALA A 166 -6.66 -23.82 -11.16
C ALA A 166 -6.32 -22.38 -10.75
N ILE A 167 -5.09 -22.14 -10.26
CA ILE A 167 -4.59 -20.80 -9.95
C ILE A 167 -4.52 -19.96 -11.23
N ILE A 168 -3.91 -20.48 -12.30
CA ILE A 168 -3.82 -19.81 -13.61
C ILE A 168 -5.21 -19.45 -14.11
N ASP A 169 -6.16 -20.40 -14.08
CA ASP A 169 -7.53 -20.17 -14.54
C ASP A 169 -8.25 -19.10 -13.71
N LEU A 170 -8.12 -19.12 -12.38
CA LEU A 170 -8.71 -18.10 -11.51
C LEU A 170 -8.13 -16.71 -11.75
N VAL A 171 -6.80 -16.62 -11.93
CA VAL A 171 -6.11 -15.36 -12.22
C VAL A 171 -6.50 -14.85 -13.60
N ARG A 172 -6.62 -15.72 -14.60
CA ARG A 172 -7.06 -15.37 -15.96
C ARG A 172 -8.50 -14.88 -16.02
N LYS A 173 -9.39 -15.43 -15.19
CA LYS A 173 -10.77 -14.95 -15.03
C LYS A 173 -10.83 -13.59 -14.32
N ASN A 174 -9.85 -13.28 -13.47
CA ASN A 174 -9.83 -12.10 -12.62
C ASN A 174 -8.61 -11.18 -12.88
N VAL A 175 -8.15 -11.08 -14.13
CA VAL A 175 -6.91 -10.37 -14.51
C VAL A 175 -6.87 -8.93 -14.01
N ARG A 176 -8.03 -8.25 -13.99
CA ARG A 176 -8.17 -6.87 -13.49
C ARG A 176 -7.65 -6.69 -12.06
N TYR A 177 -7.71 -7.74 -11.25
CA TYR A 177 -7.35 -7.73 -9.84
C TYR A 177 -5.92 -8.27 -9.59
N ALA A 178 -5.32 -8.92 -10.59
CA ALA A 178 -4.00 -9.53 -10.48
C ALA A 178 -2.89 -8.50 -10.64
N LYS A 179 -2.02 -8.41 -9.63
CA LYS A 179 -0.81 -7.57 -9.70
C LYS A 179 0.25 -8.22 -10.60
N PRO A 180 1.15 -7.45 -11.22
CA PRO A 180 2.25 -7.99 -12.02
C PRO A 180 3.11 -9.01 -11.27
N GLN A 181 3.33 -8.79 -9.98
CA GLN A 181 4.10 -9.71 -9.13
C GLN A 181 3.48 -11.12 -9.06
N LEU A 182 2.15 -11.22 -8.96
CA LEU A 182 1.46 -12.52 -8.94
C LEU A 182 1.61 -13.23 -10.29
N GLN A 183 1.55 -12.50 -11.39
CA GLN A 183 1.75 -13.06 -12.74
C GLN A 183 3.19 -13.57 -12.94
N ASP A 184 4.19 -12.83 -12.46
CA ASP A 184 5.59 -13.25 -12.50
C ASP A 184 5.80 -14.55 -11.70
N LEU A 185 5.23 -14.63 -10.49
CA LEU A 185 5.28 -15.85 -9.68
C LEU A 185 4.60 -17.05 -10.35
N ILE A 186 3.44 -16.83 -10.99
CA ILE A 186 2.75 -17.87 -11.77
C ILE A 186 3.62 -18.35 -12.93
N ASN A 187 4.21 -17.44 -13.69
CA ASN A 187 5.06 -17.79 -14.82
C ASN A 187 6.31 -18.56 -14.38
N ARG A 188 6.90 -18.18 -13.23
CA ARG A 188 8.04 -18.91 -12.64
C ARG A 188 7.65 -20.31 -12.18
N ALA A 189 6.51 -20.44 -11.50
CA ALA A 189 5.99 -21.73 -11.07
C ALA A 189 5.69 -22.65 -12.26
N ASP A 190 5.03 -22.12 -13.30
CA ASP A 190 4.73 -22.84 -14.54
C ASP A 190 6.01 -23.32 -15.23
N ARG A 191 6.99 -22.42 -15.39
CA ARG A 191 8.29 -22.79 -15.94
C ARG A 191 9.02 -23.86 -15.12
N SER A 192 9.00 -23.76 -13.80
CA SER A 192 9.69 -24.72 -12.92
C SER A 192 9.15 -26.15 -13.09
N ARG A 193 7.84 -26.31 -13.32
CA ARG A 193 7.23 -27.62 -13.59
C ARG A 193 7.73 -28.27 -14.87
N TYR A 194 8.00 -27.48 -15.90
CA TYR A 194 8.56 -28.01 -17.15
C TYR A 194 10.01 -28.45 -16.98
N GLU A 195 10.77 -27.75 -16.15
CA GLU A 195 12.19 -28.04 -15.91
C GLU A 195 12.38 -29.25 -14.96
N GLU A 196 11.45 -29.47 -14.02
CA GLU A 196 11.51 -30.51 -12.98
C GLU A 196 10.34 -31.52 -13.06
N TYR A 197 10.04 -32.01 -14.27
CA TYR A 197 8.85 -32.81 -14.58
C TYR A 197 8.65 -34.10 -13.75
N ASP A 198 9.69 -34.62 -13.08
CA ASP A 198 9.69 -35.94 -12.41
C ASP A 198 9.76 -35.85 -10.87
N ASN A 199 9.74 -34.64 -10.30
CA ASN A 199 9.78 -34.46 -8.85
C ASN A 199 8.36 -34.51 -8.26
N ALA A 200 8.12 -35.50 -7.40
CA ALA A 200 6.89 -35.57 -6.57
C ALA A 200 6.82 -34.45 -5.51
N LEU A 201 7.89 -33.67 -5.37
CA LEU A 201 8.03 -32.58 -4.41
C LEU A 201 7.61 -31.24 -5.01
N MET A 202 7.10 -30.37 -4.15
CA MET A 202 6.70 -29.02 -4.53
C MET A 202 7.94 -28.17 -4.81
N THR A 203 7.97 -27.47 -5.94
CA THR A 203 9.14 -26.66 -6.30
C THR A 203 9.23 -25.39 -5.45
N ASP A 204 10.43 -24.84 -5.30
CA ASP A 204 10.64 -23.55 -4.59
C ASP A 204 9.80 -22.41 -5.20
N ALA A 205 9.57 -22.45 -6.53
CA ALA A 205 8.75 -21.47 -7.22
C ALA A 205 7.25 -21.63 -6.91
N GLU A 206 6.75 -22.86 -6.82
CA GLU A 206 5.39 -23.15 -6.35
C GLU A 206 5.22 -22.71 -4.88
N TYR A 207 6.24 -22.91 -4.05
CA TYR A 207 6.23 -22.49 -2.65
C TYR A 207 6.21 -20.97 -2.50
N ALA A 208 7.03 -20.26 -3.25
CA ALA A 208 7.00 -18.79 -3.29
C ALA A 208 5.63 -18.25 -3.77
N LEU A 209 5.00 -18.93 -4.73
CA LEU A 209 3.65 -18.57 -5.18
C LEU A 209 2.60 -18.80 -4.07
N PHE A 210 2.65 -19.93 -3.38
CA PHE A 210 1.77 -20.20 -2.23
C PHE A 210 1.96 -19.16 -1.11
N GLU A 211 3.20 -18.89 -0.71
CA GLU A 211 3.53 -17.92 0.34
C GLU A 211 3.00 -16.52 -0.03
N HIS A 212 3.15 -16.12 -1.29
CA HIS A 212 2.59 -14.86 -1.77
C HIS A 212 1.06 -14.82 -1.68
N ILE A 213 0.37 -15.90 -2.06
CA ILE A 213 -1.09 -15.98 -2.00
C ILE A 213 -1.59 -15.89 -0.54
N ASP A 214 -1.01 -16.68 0.37
CA ASP A 214 -1.41 -16.70 1.78
C ASP A 214 -1.08 -15.36 2.46
N SER A 215 0.12 -14.82 2.26
CA SER A 215 0.51 -13.53 2.84
C SER A 215 -0.34 -12.36 2.34
N GLU A 216 -0.63 -12.29 1.04
CA GLU A 216 -1.53 -11.25 0.49
C GLU A 216 -2.97 -11.45 0.99
N HIS A 217 -3.46 -12.70 1.09
CA HIS A 217 -4.77 -12.99 1.65
C HIS A 217 -4.87 -12.52 3.11
N ARG A 218 -3.90 -12.87 3.97
CA ARG A 218 -3.84 -12.43 5.37
C ARG A 218 -3.74 -10.91 5.48
N ARG A 219 -2.87 -10.28 4.67
CA ARG A 219 -2.69 -8.82 4.68
C ARG A 219 -3.96 -8.08 4.29
N LEU A 220 -4.65 -8.54 3.24
CA LEU A 220 -5.90 -7.92 2.78
C LEU A 220 -7.05 -8.20 3.75
N SER A 221 -7.13 -9.41 4.31
CA SER A 221 -8.11 -9.76 5.34
C SER A 221 -7.96 -8.90 6.59
N ALA A 222 -6.73 -8.65 7.05
CA ALA A 222 -6.47 -7.80 8.22
C ALA A 222 -6.75 -6.30 7.98
N ARG A 223 -6.74 -5.84 6.72
CA ARG A 223 -6.98 -4.43 6.38
C ARG A 223 -8.44 -4.12 6.09
N VAL A 224 -9.20 -5.09 5.59
CA VAL A 224 -10.52 -4.88 4.99
C VAL A 224 -11.62 -5.78 5.57
N GLY A 225 -11.24 -6.91 6.18
CA GLY A 225 -12.14 -7.78 6.96
C GLY A 225 -12.36 -7.23 8.35
#